data_AF-A0A7C6MYG8-F1
#
_entry.id   AF-A0A7C6MYG8-F1
#
_cell.length_a   1.000
_cell.length_b   1.000
_cell.length_c   1.000
_cell.angle_alpha   90.00
_cell.angle_beta   90.00
_cell.angle_gamma   90.00
#
_symmetry.space_group_name_H-M   'P 1'
#
loop_
_entity.id
_entity.type
_entity.pdbx_description
1 polymer ?
#
loop_
_entity_poly.entity_id
_entity_poly.type
_entity_poly.pdbx_seq_one_letter_code
_entity_poly.pdbx_strand_id
1 'polypeptide(L)'
;KHLPSRAVNADIYMMYVTIIILFGEFYDSYQTTEATRDFIKMEDWLNSVNDMILSLKGHNEEELMELEKKYEYNWIAIVDKWDALDDIKENVQQTARTISRMSFMNIVKRFLEEQELIEEIGNDEIQLTEKAKIIIQRYYMELEHNREILEFIYSLEKGDGDIASHIKNQID
;
A
#
# COMPACT_ATOMS: atom_id res chain seq x y z
N LYS A 1 -6.07 -10.18 17.46
CA LYS A 1 -4.86 -10.86 16.91
C LYS A 1 -4.95 -10.78 15.39
N HIS A 2 -4.24 -9.85 14.75
CA HIS A 2 -4.50 -9.46 13.35
C HIS A 2 -3.78 -10.33 12.34
N LEU A 3 -2.52 -10.67 12.62
CA LEU A 3 -1.78 -11.61 11.79
C LEU A 3 -1.97 -13.06 12.27
N PRO A 4 -1.96 -14.06 11.36
CA PRO A 4 -1.99 -15.47 11.74
C PRO A 4 -0.87 -15.82 12.72
N SER A 5 -1.07 -16.84 13.55
CA SER A 5 -0.05 -17.29 14.52
C SER A 5 1.26 -17.80 13.89
N ARG A 6 1.31 -17.91 12.56
CA ARG A 6 2.49 -18.28 11.75
C ARG A 6 2.90 -17.19 10.76
N ALA A 7 2.52 -15.93 11.02
CA ALA A 7 2.88 -14.83 10.14
C ALA A 7 4.40 -14.72 9.99
N VAL A 8 4.84 -14.51 8.74
CA VAL A 8 6.24 -14.28 8.37
C VAL A 8 6.45 -12.79 8.09
N ASN A 9 7.69 -12.35 7.94
CA ASN A 9 8.00 -10.94 7.66
C ASN A 9 7.26 -10.40 6.43
N ALA A 10 7.05 -11.23 5.41
CA ALA A 10 6.28 -10.87 4.22
C ALA A 10 4.82 -10.46 4.55
N ASP A 11 4.18 -11.06 5.57
CA ASP A 11 2.85 -10.63 6.01
C ASP A 11 2.88 -9.22 6.61
N ILE A 12 3.95 -8.88 7.34
CA ILE A 12 4.14 -7.56 7.94
C ILE A 12 4.41 -6.53 6.85
N TYR A 13 5.32 -6.84 5.90
CA TYR A 13 5.61 -5.97 4.77
C TYR A 13 4.38 -5.71 3.91
N MET A 14 3.62 -6.74 3.57
CA MET A 14 2.37 -6.61 2.81
C MET A 14 1.36 -5.72 3.54
N MET A 15 1.17 -5.94 4.84
CA MET A 15 0.27 -5.12 5.66
C MET A 15 0.73 -3.65 5.69
N TYR A 16 2.03 -3.41 5.89
CA TYR A 16 2.58 -2.06 5.93
C TYR A 16 2.41 -1.32 4.60
N VAL A 17 2.73 -1.96 3.48
CA VAL A 17 2.54 -1.40 2.14
C VAL A 17 1.07 -1.10 1.87
N THR A 18 0.17 -2.01 2.25
CA THR A 18 -1.29 -1.82 2.11
C THR A 18 -1.79 -0.60 2.90
N ILE A 19 -1.22 -0.36 4.09
CA ILE A 19 -1.51 0.84 4.92
C ILE A 19 -0.97 2.11 4.26
N ILE A 20 0.25 2.08 3.71
CA ILE A 20 0.80 3.25 3.03
C ILE A 20 -0.07 3.63 1.83
N ILE A 21 -0.49 2.65 1.02
CA ILE A 21 -1.38 2.89 -0.11
C ILE A 21 -2.69 3.51 0.35
N LEU A 22 -3.29 3.00 1.44
CA LEU A 22 -4.49 3.61 2.00
C LEU A 22 -4.28 5.08 2.30
N PHE A 23 -3.21 5.42 3.02
CA PHE A 23 -2.91 6.80 3.33
C PHE A 23 -2.64 7.60 2.06
N GLY A 24 -1.95 7.05 1.07
CA GLY A 24 -1.70 7.72 -0.20
C GLY A 24 -2.99 8.15 -0.92
N GLU A 25 -4.02 7.31 -0.89
CA GLU A 25 -5.33 7.64 -1.48
C GLU A 25 -5.99 8.89 -0.88
N PHE A 26 -5.65 9.25 0.36
CA PHE A 26 -6.17 10.46 1.01
C PHE A 26 -5.33 11.71 0.75
N TYR A 27 -4.14 11.62 0.16
CA TYR A 27 -3.23 12.75 0.01
C TYR A 27 -2.68 12.82 -1.42
N ASP A 28 -3.22 13.66 -2.31
CA ASP A 28 -2.80 13.70 -3.74
C ASP A 28 -1.29 13.95 -4.01
N SER A 29 -0.50 14.37 -3.01
CA SER A 29 0.96 14.54 -3.11
C SER A 29 1.67 14.71 -1.75
N TYR A 30 3.00 14.71 -1.75
CA TYR A 30 3.85 15.15 -0.62
C TYR A 30 3.81 16.60 -0.27
N GLN A 31 3.14 17.39 -1.09
CA GLN A 31 3.03 18.81 -0.86
C GLN A 31 1.67 19.17 -0.25
N THR A 32 0.69 18.26 -0.31
CA THR A 32 -0.61 18.44 0.31
C THR A 32 -0.56 17.97 1.75
N THR A 33 -0.50 18.91 2.69
CA THR A 33 -0.51 18.63 4.14
C THR A 33 -1.90 18.26 4.65
N GLU A 34 -2.94 18.49 3.86
CA GLU A 34 -4.33 18.16 4.19
C GLU A 34 -4.81 17.00 3.32
N ALA A 35 -5.66 16.15 3.90
CA ALA A 35 -6.29 15.06 3.16
C ALA A 35 -7.21 15.66 2.08
N THR A 36 -7.09 15.17 0.85
CA THR A 36 -7.84 15.63 -0.33
C THR A 36 -9.14 14.86 -0.54
N ARG A 37 -9.33 13.74 0.18
CA ARG A 37 -10.54 12.93 0.16
C ARG A 37 -11.13 12.80 1.56
N ASP A 38 -12.46 12.79 1.64
CA ASP A 38 -13.17 12.57 2.92
C ASP A 38 -13.27 11.09 3.26
N PHE A 39 -13.44 10.22 2.26
CA PHE A 39 -13.56 8.77 2.42
C PHE A 39 -13.10 8.01 1.17
N ILE A 40 -12.88 6.71 1.32
CA ILE A 40 -12.62 5.76 0.23
C ILE A 40 -13.41 4.46 0.45
N LYS A 41 -13.88 3.83 -0.62
CA LYS A 41 -14.51 2.51 -0.54
C LYS A 41 -13.47 1.41 -0.42
N MET A 42 -13.82 0.33 0.30
CA MET A 42 -12.98 -0.87 0.39
C MET A 42 -12.59 -1.45 -0.97
N GLU A 43 -13.50 -1.40 -1.95
CA GLU A 43 -13.22 -1.86 -3.31
C GLU A 43 -12.18 -0.98 -4.02
N ASP A 44 -12.30 0.34 -3.88
CA ASP A 44 -11.34 1.29 -4.47
C ASP A 44 -9.96 1.11 -3.85
N TRP A 45 -9.88 0.96 -2.52
CA TRP A 45 -8.61 0.67 -1.85
C TRP A 45 -7.99 -0.67 -2.29
N LEU A 46 -8.80 -1.72 -2.47
CA LEU A 46 -8.33 -2.99 -3.03
C LEU A 46 -7.79 -2.81 -4.45
N ASN A 47 -8.43 -1.99 -5.27
CA ASN A 47 -7.98 -1.70 -6.63
C ASN A 47 -6.63 -0.98 -6.63
N SER A 48 -6.44 0.04 -5.77
CA SER A 48 -5.14 0.72 -5.63
C SER A 48 -4.02 -0.24 -5.24
N VAL A 49 -4.28 -1.18 -4.32
CA VAL A 49 -3.29 -2.22 -3.97
C VAL A 49 -3.00 -3.14 -5.15
N ASN A 50 -4.03 -3.55 -5.90
CA ASN A 50 -3.83 -4.38 -7.10
C ASN A 50 -3.00 -3.66 -8.16
N ASP A 51 -3.29 -2.38 -8.41
CA ASP A 51 -2.60 -1.59 -9.44
C ASP A 51 -1.12 -1.39 -9.07
N MET A 52 -0.82 -1.09 -7.81
CA MET A 52 0.56 -1.02 -7.33
C MET A 52 1.31 -2.34 -7.52
N ILE A 53 0.69 -3.47 -7.13
CA ILE A 53 1.31 -4.80 -7.30
C ILE A 53 1.50 -5.12 -8.78
N LEU A 54 0.55 -4.75 -9.65
CA LEU A 54 0.68 -4.92 -11.09
C LEU A 54 1.84 -4.10 -11.66
N SER A 55 2.02 -2.86 -11.20
CA SER A 55 3.18 -2.03 -11.56
C SER A 55 4.51 -2.68 -11.11
N LEU A 56 4.58 -3.18 -9.87
CA LEU A 56 5.76 -3.93 -9.39
C LEU A 56 6.08 -5.15 -10.26
N LYS A 57 5.05 -5.88 -10.70
CA LYS A 57 5.21 -7.06 -11.59
C LYS A 57 5.68 -6.68 -13.00
N GLY A 58 5.60 -5.41 -13.39
CA GLY A 58 6.15 -4.89 -14.64
C GLY A 58 7.67 -4.78 -14.63
N HIS A 59 8.30 -4.80 -13.45
CA HIS A 59 9.75 -4.72 -13.27
C HIS A 59 10.41 -6.09 -13.32
N ASN A 60 11.66 -6.13 -13.77
CA ASN A 60 12.46 -7.35 -13.72
C ASN A 60 13.09 -7.56 -12.32
N GLU A 61 13.62 -8.75 -12.06
CA GLU A 61 14.17 -9.12 -10.74
C GLU A 61 15.35 -8.21 -10.31
N GLU A 62 16.21 -7.81 -11.24
CA GLU A 62 17.34 -6.91 -10.95
C GLU A 62 16.85 -5.53 -10.52
N GLU A 63 15.86 -4.97 -11.22
CA GLU A 63 15.19 -3.71 -10.86
C GLU A 63 14.53 -3.79 -9.47
N LEU A 64 13.81 -4.89 -9.19
CA LEU A 64 13.18 -5.10 -7.88
C LEU A 64 14.22 -5.22 -6.75
N MET A 65 15.38 -5.84 -7.01
CA MET A 65 16.47 -5.91 -6.04
C MET A 65 17.14 -4.54 -5.78
N GLU A 66 17.22 -3.69 -6.80
CA GLU A 66 17.70 -2.30 -6.63
C GLU A 66 16.71 -1.47 -5.79
N LEU A 67 15.42 -1.61 -6.07
CA LEU A 67 14.35 -0.99 -5.28
C LEU A 67 14.33 -1.51 -3.84
N GLU A 68 14.61 -2.80 -3.62
CA GLU A 68 14.71 -3.37 -2.28
C GLU A 68 15.88 -2.78 -1.51
N LYS A 69 17.04 -2.58 -2.14
CA LYS A 69 18.18 -1.90 -1.50
C LYS A 69 17.90 -0.44 -1.19
N LYS A 70 17.18 0.25 -2.07
CA LYS A 70 16.89 1.68 -1.91
C LYS A 70 15.87 1.93 -0.79
N TYR A 71 14.80 1.14 -0.76
CA TYR A 71 13.67 1.38 0.14
C TYR A 71 13.65 0.44 1.36
N GLU A 72 14.51 -0.57 1.41
CA GLU A 72 14.54 -1.60 2.47
C GLU A 72 13.26 -2.45 2.57
N TYR A 73 12.51 -2.59 1.47
CA TYR A 73 11.34 -3.47 1.35
C TYR A 73 11.61 -4.64 0.41
N ASN A 74 11.23 -5.85 0.84
CA ASN A 74 11.32 -7.02 -0.01
C ASN A 74 10.14 -7.09 -1.00
N TRP A 75 10.27 -6.36 -2.10
CA TRP A 75 9.23 -6.24 -3.13
C TRP A 75 8.85 -7.57 -3.77
N ILE A 76 9.81 -8.46 -3.94
CA ILE A 76 9.58 -9.83 -4.46
C ILE A 76 8.65 -10.59 -3.52
N ALA A 77 8.95 -10.60 -2.21
CA ALA A 77 8.10 -11.26 -1.22
C ALA A 77 6.71 -10.64 -1.11
N ILE A 78 6.57 -9.33 -1.33
CA ILE A 78 5.27 -8.64 -1.38
C ILE A 78 4.45 -9.15 -2.57
N VAL A 79 5.02 -9.18 -3.77
CA VAL A 79 4.38 -9.70 -4.99
C VAL A 79 3.99 -11.16 -4.83
N ASP A 80 4.92 -12.00 -4.39
CA ASP A 80 4.68 -13.43 -4.16
C ASP A 80 3.56 -13.66 -3.14
N LYS A 81 3.54 -12.85 -2.07
CA LYS A 81 2.52 -12.95 -1.03
C LYS A 81 1.14 -12.59 -1.56
N TRP A 82 1.05 -11.52 -2.36
CA TRP A 82 -0.22 -11.09 -2.95
C TRP A 82 -0.78 -12.12 -3.93
N ASP A 83 0.08 -12.71 -4.77
CA ASP A 83 -0.31 -13.79 -5.67
C ASP A 83 -0.72 -15.06 -4.90
N ALA A 84 -0.03 -15.38 -3.80
CA ALA A 84 -0.34 -16.56 -2.98
C ALA A 84 -1.67 -16.48 -2.20
N LEU A 85 -2.25 -15.28 -2.03
CA LEU A 85 -3.60 -15.15 -1.47
C LEU A 85 -4.67 -15.84 -2.34
N ASP A 86 -4.33 -16.23 -3.57
CA ASP A 86 -5.23 -16.86 -4.53
C ASP A 86 -5.30 -18.41 -4.43
N ASP A 87 -4.37 -19.06 -3.72
CA ASP A 87 -4.08 -20.50 -3.89
C ASP A 87 -5.07 -21.48 -3.22
N ILE A 88 -6.28 -21.00 -2.89
CA ILE A 88 -7.33 -21.81 -2.22
C ILE A 88 -8.59 -21.85 -3.09
N LYS A 89 -8.56 -22.76 -4.07
CA LYS A 89 -9.68 -23.44 -4.79
C LYS A 89 -9.80 -23.14 -6.29
N GLU A 90 -9.49 -24.17 -7.06
CA GLU A 90 -9.79 -24.31 -8.49
C GLU A 90 -11.29 -24.14 -8.80
N ASN A 91 -11.57 -23.50 -9.94
CA ASN A 91 -12.83 -23.45 -10.71
C ASN A 91 -13.76 -22.22 -10.64
N VAL A 92 -13.42 -21.12 -9.95
CA VAL A 92 -14.07 -19.80 -10.16
C VAL A 92 -13.03 -18.68 -10.06
N GLN A 93 -12.24 -18.48 -11.12
CA GLN A 93 -10.94 -17.80 -11.03
C GLN A 93 -10.97 -16.30 -10.72
N GLN A 94 -12.00 -15.52 -11.05
CA GLN A 94 -12.00 -14.08 -10.74
C GLN A 94 -12.67 -13.78 -9.38
N THR A 95 -13.87 -14.29 -9.16
CA THR A 95 -14.64 -13.99 -7.93
C THR A 95 -13.95 -14.52 -6.67
N ALA A 96 -13.32 -15.71 -6.71
CA ALA A 96 -12.62 -16.26 -5.56
C ALA A 96 -11.37 -15.45 -5.17
N ARG A 97 -10.64 -14.91 -6.17
CA ARG A 97 -9.46 -14.04 -5.95
C ARG A 97 -9.84 -12.74 -5.27
N THR A 98 -10.91 -12.10 -5.73
CA THR A 98 -11.42 -10.89 -5.09
C THR A 98 -11.82 -11.16 -3.63
N ILE A 99 -12.42 -12.31 -3.33
CA ILE A 99 -12.84 -12.69 -1.97
C ILE A 99 -11.64 -12.88 -1.02
N SER A 100 -10.57 -13.56 -1.45
CA SER A 100 -9.41 -13.81 -0.59
C SER A 100 -8.60 -12.55 -0.32
N ARG A 101 -8.37 -11.72 -1.34
CA ARG A 101 -7.70 -10.42 -1.19
C ARG A 101 -8.54 -9.48 -0.34
N MET A 102 -9.85 -9.40 -0.57
CA MET A 102 -10.75 -8.63 0.29
C MET A 102 -10.74 -9.14 1.74
N SER A 103 -10.55 -10.44 1.98
CA SER A 103 -10.38 -10.97 3.34
C SER A 103 -9.10 -10.46 4.01
N PHE A 104 -7.99 -10.36 3.27
CA PHE A 104 -6.77 -9.72 3.74
C PHE A 104 -6.96 -8.23 4.00
N MET A 105 -7.59 -7.49 3.07
CA MET A 105 -7.91 -6.07 3.25
C MET A 105 -8.73 -5.84 4.53
N ASN A 106 -9.70 -6.71 4.81
CA ASN A 106 -10.48 -6.67 6.04
C ASN A 106 -9.67 -6.94 7.32
N ILE A 107 -8.58 -7.72 7.24
CA ILE A 107 -7.64 -7.89 8.37
C ILE A 107 -6.92 -6.57 8.64
N VAL A 108 -6.43 -5.92 7.58
CA VAL A 108 -5.72 -4.63 7.69
C VAL A 108 -6.67 -3.53 8.18
N LYS A 109 -7.89 -3.45 7.63
CA LYS A 109 -8.96 -2.54 8.08
C LYS A 109 -9.18 -2.67 9.59
N ARG A 110 -9.47 -3.88 10.09
CA ARG A 110 -9.70 -4.10 11.52
C ARG A 110 -8.49 -3.73 12.38
N PHE A 111 -7.28 -3.98 11.89
CA PHE A 111 -6.07 -3.53 12.58
C PHE A 111 -6.05 -2.00 12.72
N LEU A 112 -6.29 -1.26 11.64
CA LEU A 112 -6.31 0.20 11.64
C LEU A 112 -7.46 0.77 12.50
N GLU A 113 -8.64 0.16 12.48
CA GLU A 113 -9.77 0.53 13.34
C GLU A 113 -9.44 0.34 14.82
N GLU A 114 -8.86 -0.80 15.19
CA GLU A 114 -8.41 -1.07 16.58
C GLU A 114 -7.29 -0.12 17.02
N GLN A 115 -6.49 0.42 16.09
CA GLN A 115 -5.52 1.48 16.36
C GLN A 115 -6.11 2.90 16.30
N GLU A 116 -7.43 3.04 16.04
CA GLU A 116 -8.15 4.30 15.90
C GLU A 116 -7.57 5.20 14.80
N LEU A 117 -7.03 4.60 13.74
CA LEU A 117 -6.46 5.33 12.60
C LEU A 117 -7.49 5.55 11.50
N ILE A 118 -8.48 4.68 11.41
CA ILE A 118 -9.59 4.79 10.47
C ILE A 118 -10.92 4.51 11.16
N GLU A 119 -12.01 4.91 10.52
CA GLU A 119 -13.37 4.53 10.91
C GLU A 119 -14.22 4.20 9.69
N GLU A 120 -15.10 3.20 9.82
CA GLU A 120 -16.11 2.88 8.81
C GLU A 120 -17.34 3.76 8.99
N ILE A 121 -17.76 4.44 7.91
CA ILE A 121 -18.89 5.37 7.92
C ILE A 121 -20.15 4.79 7.24
N GLY A 122 -20.12 3.49 6.91
CA GLY A 122 -21.18 2.76 6.21
C GLY A 122 -20.89 2.59 4.72
N ASN A 123 -21.68 1.77 4.02
CA ASN A 123 -21.50 1.46 2.58
C ASN A 123 -20.08 0.98 2.21
N ASP A 124 -19.40 0.28 3.12
CA ASP A 124 -18.00 -0.13 2.97
C ASP A 124 -17.02 1.05 2.73
N GLU A 125 -17.39 2.26 3.18
CA GLU A 125 -16.58 3.47 3.12
C GLU A 125 -15.80 3.67 4.41
N ILE A 126 -14.53 4.06 4.25
CA ILE A 126 -13.57 4.30 5.32
C ILE A 126 -13.12 5.76 5.24
N GLN A 127 -12.98 6.40 6.40
CA GLN A 127 -12.30 7.70 6.52
C GLN A 127 -11.15 7.67 7.51
N LEU A 128 -10.22 8.61 7.37
CA LEU A 128 -9.13 8.80 8.33
C LEU A 128 -9.63 9.54 9.58
N THR A 129 -9.21 9.06 10.75
CA THR A 129 -9.43 9.80 11.99
C THR A 129 -8.50 11.01 12.08
N GLU A 130 -8.82 11.98 12.94
CA GLU A 130 -7.93 13.11 13.22
C GLU A 130 -6.56 12.64 13.77
N LYS A 131 -6.53 11.54 14.53
CA LYS A 131 -5.30 10.91 15.00
C LYS A 131 -4.40 10.49 13.85
N ALA A 132 -4.97 9.80 12.84
CA ALA A 132 -4.21 9.41 11.66
C ALA A 132 -3.72 10.62 10.87
N LYS A 133 -4.57 11.61 10.63
CA LYS A 133 -4.18 12.84 9.91
C LYS A 133 -2.99 13.55 10.57
N ILE A 134 -3.01 13.67 11.90
CA ILE A 134 -1.90 14.26 12.67
C ILE A 134 -0.63 13.41 12.57
N ILE A 135 -0.74 12.08 12.66
CA ILE A 135 0.42 11.17 12.53
C ILE A 135 1.02 11.30 11.12
N ILE A 136 0.20 11.29 10.08
CA ILE A 136 0.66 11.40 8.69
C ILE A 136 1.34 12.74 8.46
N GLN A 137 0.72 13.85 8.88
CA GLN A 137 1.33 15.19 8.79
C GLN A 137 2.70 15.25 9.49
N ARG A 138 2.83 14.72 10.70
CA ARG A 138 4.08 14.80 11.49
C ARG A 138 5.16 13.83 11.07
N TYR A 139 4.80 12.63 10.62
CA TYR A 139 5.77 11.56 10.40
C TYR A 139 6.00 11.22 8.94
N TYR A 140 5.02 11.44 8.06
CA TYR A 140 5.18 11.17 6.63
C TYR A 140 5.59 12.41 5.84
N MET A 141 5.21 13.61 6.28
CA MET A 141 5.52 14.85 5.55
C MET A 141 6.77 15.57 6.05
N GLU A 142 7.16 15.36 7.32
CA GLU A 142 8.32 16.04 7.93
C GLU A 142 9.60 15.18 7.99
N LEU A 143 9.52 13.85 7.87
CA LEU A 143 10.70 12.98 7.85
C LEU A 143 11.07 12.60 6.41
N GLU A 144 12.28 13.00 6.00
CA GLU A 144 12.84 12.83 4.65
C GLU A 144 12.71 11.39 4.11
N HIS A 145 12.90 10.38 4.97
CA HIS A 145 12.82 8.96 4.59
C HIS A 145 11.41 8.45 4.26
N ASN A 146 10.37 8.89 4.99
CA ASN A 146 8.99 8.44 4.73
C ASN A 146 8.40 9.10 3.47
N ARG A 147 8.96 10.26 3.10
CA ARG A 147 8.64 10.95 1.84
C ARG A 147 9.23 10.24 0.61
N GLU A 148 10.32 9.49 0.74
CA GLU A 148 10.86 8.76 -0.43
C GLU A 148 9.99 7.56 -0.85
N ILE A 149 9.44 6.81 0.12
CA ILE A 149 8.64 5.61 -0.18
C ILE A 149 7.29 5.93 -0.80
N LEU A 150 6.59 6.92 -0.25
CA LEU A 150 5.35 7.35 -0.85
C LEU A 150 5.66 7.92 -2.28
N GLU A 151 6.88 8.42 -2.58
CA GLU A 151 7.21 9.21 -3.79
C GLU A 151 7.38 8.22 -4.92
N PHE A 152 7.99 7.11 -4.56
CA PHE A 152 7.98 5.89 -5.31
C PHE A 152 6.56 5.34 -5.56
N ILE A 153 5.70 5.22 -4.55
CA ILE A 153 4.34 4.69 -4.76
C ILE A 153 3.55 5.56 -5.76
N TYR A 154 3.59 6.89 -5.62
CA TYR A 154 2.94 7.78 -6.60
C TYR A 154 3.58 7.73 -7.99
N SER A 155 4.89 7.51 -8.10
CA SER A 155 5.54 7.40 -9.41
C SER A 155 5.09 6.13 -10.15
N LEU A 156 4.78 5.06 -9.42
CA LEU A 156 4.21 3.83 -9.99
C LEU A 156 2.77 4.03 -10.49
N GLU A 157 1.97 4.88 -9.83
CA GLU A 157 0.58 5.18 -10.25
C GLU A 157 0.52 6.04 -11.52
N LYS A 158 1.49 6.95 -11.73
CA LYS A 158 1.49 7.86 -12.88
C LYS A 158 1.96 7.22 -14.19
N GLY A 159 2.50 6.00 -14.15
CA GLY A 159 3.03 5.33 -15.35
C GLY A 159 4.21 6.07 -16.00
N ASP A 160 4.86 6.99 -15.27
CA ASP A 160 6.04 7.71 -15.74
C ASP A 160 7.21 6.73 -15.73
N GLY A 161 7.41 6.04 -16.86
CA GLY A 161 8.48 5.09 -17.12
C GLY A 161 9.90 5.69 -17.16
N ASP A 162 10.16 6.79 -16.44
CA ASP A 162 11.49 7.38 -16.33
C ASP A 162 11.87 7.65 -14.86
N ILE A 163 11.87 6.55 -14.09
CA ILE A 163 12.36 6.46 -12.71
C ILE A 163 13.86 6.84 -12.65
N ALA A 164 14.62 6.56 -13.73
CA ALA A 164 16.05 6.85 -13.84
C ALA A 164 16.37 8.35 -13.80
N SER A 165 15.50 9.19 -14.37
CA SER A 165 15.66 10.65 -14.35
C SER A 165 15.47 11.28 -12.97
N HIS A 166 14.55 10.74 -12.16
CA HIS A 166 14.32 11.21 -10.78
C HIS A 166 15.45 10.79 -9.83
N ILE A 167 15.99 9.57 -10.00
CA ILE A 167 17.11 9.05 -9.20
C ILE A 167 18.38 9.88 -9.40
N LYS A 168 18.62 10.37 -10.62
CA LYS A 168 19.87 11.10 -10.93
C LYS A 168 19.91 12.51 -10.35
N ASN A 169 18.77 13.17 -10.19
CA ASN A 169 18.69 14.56 -9.71
C ASN A 169 18.78 14.70 -8.17
N GLN A 170 18.80 13.61 -7.41
CA GLN A 170 18.94 13.64 -5.94
C GLN A 170 20.34 13.22 -5.45
N ILE A 171 21.24 12.83 -6.36
CA ILE A 171 22.61 12.37 -6.03
C ILE A 171 23.68 13.40 -6.45
N ASP A 172 23.29 14.49 -7.13
CA ASP A 172 24.13 15.65 -7.46
C ASP A 172 23.80 16.86 -6.57
#